data_AF-A0AAD6TNM9-F1
#
_entry.id   AF-A0AAD6TNM9-F1
#
_cell.length_a   1.000
_cell.length_b   1.000
_cell.length_c   1.000
_cell.angle_alpha   90.00
_cell.angle_beta   90.00
_cell.angle_gamma   90.00
#
_symmetry.space_group_name_H-M   'P 1'
#
loop_
_entity.id
_entity.type
_entity.pdbx_description
1 polymer ?
#
loop_
_entity_poly.entity_id
_entity_poly.type
_entity_poly.pdbx_seq_one_letter_code
_entity_poly.pdbx_strand_id
1 'polypeptide(L)'
;MSAPVAAGKLADDVASTGQLAKLIVFSLSLGIVPITSYFGSMKYLWNGNATYAALTAVVSANLVLVAYIITAVLDDKRTTSPATESKKTQ
;
A
#
# COMPACT_ATOMS: atom_id res chain seq x y z
N MET A 1 38.48 3.74 7.12
CA MET A 1 37.50 4.63 6.47
C MET A 1 36.33 3.77 5.99
N SER A 2 35.27 3.61 6.80
CA SER A 2 34.19 2.63 6.51
C SER A 2 32.76 3.15 6.81
N ALA A 3 32.62 4.41 7.24
CA ALA A 3 31.33 4.99 7.62
C ALA A 3 30.36 5.30 6.44
N PRO A 4 30.80 5.79 5.26
CA PRO A 4 29.85 6.22 4.24
C PRO A 4 29.18 5.05 3.49
N VAL A 5 29.86 3.90 3.37
CA VAL A 5 29.32 2.71 2.67
C VAL A 5 28.26 1.98 3.52
N ALA A 6 28.40 2.02 4.84
CA ALA A 6 27.41 1.47 5.77
C ALA A 6 26.09 2.25 5.73
N ALA A 7 26.15 3.58 5.67
CA ALA A 7 24.97 4.44 5.56
C ALA A 7 24.22 4.25 4.23
N GLY A 8 24.93 4.00 3.13
CA GLY A 8 24.32 3.71 1.82
C GLY A 8 23.55 2.38 1.79
N LYS A 9 24.11 1.32 2.39
CA LYS A 9 23.44 0.00 2.47
C LYS A 9 22.27 -0.01 3.46
N LEU A 10 22.29 0.85 4.48
CA LEU A 10 21.16 1.08 5.39
C LEU A 10 19.99 1.78 4.68
N ALA A 11 20.26 2.76 3.80
CA ALA A 11 19.20 3.43 3.05
C ALA A 11 18.53 2.53 2.00
N ASP A 12 19.28 1.63 1.37
CA ASP A 12 18.78 0.64 0.41
C ASP A 12 17.88 -0.43 1.08
N ASP A 13 18.19 -0.80 2.32
CA ASP A 13 17.40 -1.73 3.15
C ASP A 13 16.11 -1.08 3.69
N VAL A 14 16.17 0.21 4.03
CA VAL A 14 15.05 0.99 4.59
C VAL A 14 13.93 1.24 3.57
N ALA A 15 14.22 1.15 2.28
CA ALA A 15 13.24 1.32 1.23
C ALA A 15 13.47 0.30 0.12
N SER A 16 13.33 -0.99 0.45
CA SER A 16 13.20 -2.06 -0.56
C SER A 16 12.31 -1.56 -1.69
N THR A 17 12.77 -1.67 -2.95
CA THR A 17 12.06 -1.14 -4.13
C THR A 17 10.60 -1.63 -4.19
N GLY A 18 10.32 -2.82 -3.63
CA GLY A 18 8.96 -3.34 -3.48
C GLY A 18 8.07 -2.53 -2.53
N GLN A 19 8.61 -1.98 -1.45
CA GLN A 19 7.90 -1.11 -0.49
C GLN A 19 7.52 0.21 -1.15
N LEU A 20 8.49 0.84 -1.83
CA LEU A 20 8.29 2.10 -2.54
C LEU A 20 7.22 1.95 -3.63
N ALA A 21 7.27 0.85 -4.40
CA ALA A 21 6.27 0.56 -5.41
C ALA A 21 4.86 0.42 -4.80
N LYS A 22 4.71 -0.30 -3.67
CA LYS A 22 3.42 -0.41 -2.96
C LYS A 22 2.92 0.95 -2.46
N LEU A 23 3.78 1.77 -1.87
CA LEU A 23 3.42 3.11 -1.40
C LEU A 23 2.89 3.99 -2.55
N ILE A 24 3.55 3.97 -3.70
CA ILE A 24 3.10 4.70 -4.90
C ILE A 24 1.74 4.19 -5.35
N VAL A 25 1.56 2.87 -5.44
CA VAL A 25 0.28 2.25 -5.84
C VAL A 25 -0.84 2.63 -4.87
N PHE A 26 -0.62 2.58 -3.56
CA PHE A 26 -1.65 2.95 -2.58
C PHE A 26 -1.93 4.44 -2.57
N SER A 27 -0.92 5.28 -2.75
CA SER A 27 -1.07 6.74 -2.89
C SER A 27 -1.96 7.09 -4.10
N LEU A 28 -1.67 6.49 -5.25
CA LEU A 28 -2.50 6.65 -6.45
C LEU A 28 -3.91 6.09 -6.25
N SER A 29 -4.02 4.92 -5.61
CA SER A 29 -5.30 4.26 -5.34
C SER A 29 -6.20 5.11 -4.45
N LEU A 30 -5.65 5.82 -3.47
CA LEU A 30 -6.41 6.69 -2.57
C LEU A 30 -7.06 7.87 -3.30
N GLY A 31 -6.51 8.30 -4.43
CA GLY A 31 -7.15 9.27 -5.32
C GLY A 31 -8.11 8.60 -6.30
N ILE A 32 -7.61 7.62 -7.05
CA ILE A 32 -8.35 7.04 -8.20
C ILE A 32 -9.58 6.28 -7.74
N VAL A 33 -9.48 5.43 -6.70
CA VAL A 33 -10.56 4.54 -6.26
C VAL A 33 -11.76 5.33 -5.72
N PRO A 34 -11.60 6.32 -4.82
CA PRO A 34 -12.75 7.10 -4.34
C PRO A 34 -13.37 7.97 -5.42
N ILE A 35 -12.56 8.54 -6.32
CA ILE A 35 -13.06 9.34 -7.44
C ILE A 35 -13.88 8.46 -8.39
N THR A 36 -13.36 7.30 -8.79
CA THR A 36 -14.11 6.36 -9.64
C THR A 36 -15.35 5.81 -8.93
N SER A 37 -15.27 5.55 -7.62
CA SER A 37 -16.42 5.14 -6.82
C SER A 37 -17.51 6.21 -6.78
N TYR A 38 -17.13 7.49 -6.64
CA TYR A 38 -18.07 8.62 -6.69
C TYR A 38 -18.80 8.69 -8.03
N PHE A 39 -18.07 8.83 -9.13
CA PHE A 39 -18.69 9.01 -10.45
C PHE A 39 -19.43 7.75 -10.93
N GLY A 40 -18.90 6.56 -10.60
CA GLY A 40 -19.56 5.30 -10.89
C GLY A 40 -20.87 5.15 -10.12
N SER A 41 -20.85 5.35 -8.81
CA SER A 41 -22.06 5.22 -7.98
C SER A 41 -23.10 6.30 -8.28
N MET A 42 -22.67 7.53 -8.60
CA MET A 42 -23.57 8.60 -9.01
C MET A 42 -24.38 8.23 -10.26
N LYS A 43 -23.74 7.58 -11.25
CA LYS A 43 -24.37 7.26 -12.53
C LYS A 43 -25.16 5.95 -12.51
N TYR A 44 -24.70 4.93 -11.78
CA TYR A 44 -25.26 3.57 -11.85
C TYR A 44 -26.06 3.14 -10.63
N LEU A 45 -25.76 3.64 -9.42
CA LEU A 45 -26.42 3.19 -8.19
C LEU A 45 -27.47 4.20 -7.69
N TRP A 46 -27.18 5.50 -7.80
CA TRP A 46 -27.94 6.52 -7.09
C TRP A 46 -28.67 7.52 -8.00
N ASN A 47 -28.74 7.24 -9.30
CA ASN A 47 -29.49 8.00 -10.30
C ASN A 47 -29.25 9.52 -10.26
N GLY A 48 -28.00 9.93 -10.03
CA GLY A 48 -27.58 11.32 -9.94
C GLY A 48 -27.55 11.93 -8.53
N ASN A 49 -27.90 11.19 -7.47
CA ASN A 49 -27.84 11.72 -6.11
C ASN A 49 -26.38 11.81 -5.59
N ALA A 50 -25.84 13.03 -5.61
CA ALA A 50 -24.48 13.33 -5.20
C ALA A 50 -24.19 13.01 -3.72
N THR A 51 -25.18 13.09 -2.83
CA THR A 51 -24.97 12.83 -1.39
C THR A 51 -24.67 11.35 -1.13
N TYR A 52 -25.44 10.44 -1.73
CA TYR A 52 -25.18 9.00 -1.59
C TYR A 52 -23.91 8.57 -2.33
N ALA A 53 -23.60 9.21 -3.46
CA ALA A 53 -22.35 8.98 -4.18
C ALA A 53 -21.13 9.43 -3.35
N ALA A 54 -21.21 10.59 -2.67
CA ALA A 54 -20.16 11.07 -1.77
C ALA A 54 -19.96 10.13 -0.58
N LEU A 55 -21.04 9.64 0.03
CA LEU A 55 -20.96 8.62 1.09
C LEU A 55 -20.24 7.35 0.60
N THR A 56 -20.58 6.88 -0.60
CA THR A 56 -19.93 5.70 -1.21
C THR A 56 -18.43 5.95 -1.43
N ALA A 57 -18.06 7.15 -1.89
CA ALA A 57 -16.66 7.55 -2.06
C ALA A 57 -15.89 7.56 -0.74
N VAL A 58 -16.46 8.15 0.33
CA VAL A 58 -15.84 8.15 1.66
C VAL A 58 -15.66 6.73 2.19
N VAL A 59 -16.66 5.87 2.03
CA VAL A 59 -16.55 4.45 2.41
C VAL A 59 -15.42 3.77 1.61
N SER A 60 -15.35 3.98 0.31
CA SER A 60 -14.30 3.40 -0.54
C SER A 60 -12.88 3.87 -0.17
N ALA A 61 -12.72 5.15 0.22
CA ALA A 61 -11.42 5.67 0.69
C ALA A 61 -10.96 4.97 1.96
N ASN A 62 -11.87 4.76 2.91
CA ASN A 62 -11.59 4.02 4.14
C ASN A 62 -11.25 2.55 3.85
N LEU A 63 -11.90 1.91 2.87
CA LEU A 63 -11.54 0.55 2.45
C LEU A 63 -10.12 0.48 1.88
N VAL A 64 -9.70 1.46 1.06
CA VAL A 64 -8.31 1.53 0.54
C VAL A 64 -7.32 1.70 1.70
N LEU A 65 -7.63 2.55 2.67
CA LEU A 65 -6.80 2.75 3.85
C LEU A 65 -6.64 1.46 4.67
N VAL A 66 -7.74 0.73 4.92
CA VAL A 66 -7.69 -0.56 5.63
C VAL A 66 -6.88 -1.58 4.84
N ALA A 67 -7.06 -1.67 3.52
CA ALA A 67 -6.28 -2.56 2.66
C ALA A 67 -4.78 -2.24 2.70
N TYR A 68 -4.42 -0.95 2.73
CA TYR A 68 -3.03 -0.51 2.92
C TYR A 68 -2.46 -0.99 4.25
N ILE A 69 -3.18 -0.77 5.35
CA ILE A 69 -2.76 -1.18 6.69
C ILE A 69 -2.54 -2.70 6.75
N ILE A 70 -3.49 -3.49 6.25
CA ILE A 70 -3.37 -4.96 6.22
C ILE A 70 -2.14 -5.37 5.42
N THR A 71 -1.93 -4.76 4.24
CA THR A 71 -0.77 -5.07 3.39
C THR A 71 0.54 -4.71 4.05
N ALA A 72 0.61 -3.55 4.72
CA ALA A 72 1.79 -3.10 5.45
C ALA A 72 2.12 -4.07 6.61
N VAL A 73 1.11 -4.50 7.37
CA VAL A 73 1.28 -5.47 8.47
C VAL A 73 1.70 -6.85 7.96
N LEU A 74 1.15 -7.31 6.84
CA LEU A 74 1.56 -8.57 6.23
C LEU A 74 3.00 -8.53 5.71
N ASP A 75 3.43 -7.39 5.19
CA ASP A 75 4.79 -7.19 4.70
C ASP A 75 5.81 -7.18 5.85
N ASP A 76 5.49 -6.47 6.93
CA ASP A 76 6.29 -6.42 8.17
C ASP A 76 6.46 -7.80 8.83
N LYS A 77 5.45 -8.66 8.73
CA LYS A 77 5.55 -10.07 9.18
C LYS A 77 6.49 -10.92 8.32
N ARG A 78 6.53 -10.66 7.00
CA ARG A 78 7.37 -11.44 6.07
C ARG A 78 8.85 -11.11 6.19
N THR A 79 9.19 -9.86 6.49
CA THR A 79 10.57 -9.44 6.76
C THR A 79 11.11 -9.98 8.10
N THR A 80 10.20 -10.33 9.04
CA THR A 80 10.56 -10.89 10.36
C THR A 80 10.74 -12.42 10.36
N SER A 81 10.31 -13.15 9.33
CA SER A 81 10.61 -14.58 9.22
C SER A 81 12.07 -14.78 8.81
N PRO A 82 12.96 -15.29 9.68
CA PRO A 82 14.30 -15.67 9.25
C PRO A 82 14.13 -16.77 8.21
N ALA A 83 14.63 -16.50 7.00
CA ALA A 83 14.91 -17.56 6.05
C ALA A 83 15.72 -18.63 6.79
N THR A 84 15.15 -19.83 6.85
CA THR A 84 15.77 -21.01 7.43
C THR A 84 17.21 -21.13 6.96
N GLU A 85 18.15 -20.75 7.82
CA GLU A 85 19.51 -21.23 7.83
C GLU A 85 19.42 -22.75 8.04
N SER A 86 19.60 -23.55 6.99
CA SER A 86 20.30 -24.84 7.06
C SER A 86 20.35 -25.62 5.73
N LYS A 87 21.58 -26.06 5.45
CA LYS A 87 22.11 -27.05 4.48
C LYS A 87 22.59 -26.50 3.14
N LYS A 88 23.85 -26.68 2.76
CA LYS A 88 24.95 -27.49 3.34
C LYS A 88 26.25 -27.08 2.65
N THR A 89 27.32 -26.99 3.43
CA THR A 89 28.68 -27.29 3.01
C THR A 89 28.70 -28.44 1.99
N GLN A 90 29.24 -28.18 0.81
CA GLN A 90 30.17 -29.08 0.15
C GLN A 90 31.12 -28.27 -0.73
#